data_AF-A0A1M7MTM7-F1
#
_entry.id   AF-A0A1M7MTM7-F1
#
_cell.length_a   1.000
_cell.length_b   1.000
_cell.length_c   1.000
_cell.angle_alpha   90.00
_cell.angle_beta   90.00
_cell.angle_gamma   90.00
#
_symmetry.space_group_name_H-M   'P 1'
#
loop_
_entity.id
_entity.type
_entity.pdbx_description
1 polymer ?
#
loop_
_entity_poly.entity_id
_entity_poly.type
_entity_poly.pdbx_seq_one_letter_code
_entity_poly.pdbx_strand_id
1 'polypeptide(L)' 'MVKEIERAGIPVVHVATVVPISMTVGANRIVPAVAIPHPLGQPDLGETEEKQLRKDIVEKALIALQTDINEQTVFSDDKE' A
#
# COMPACT_ATOMS: atom_id res chain seq x y z
N MET A 1 7.65 11.98 -3.92
CA MET A 1 7.53 12.14 -2.46
C MET A 1 8.04 10.91 -1.71
N VAL A 2 7.41 9.73 -1.84
CA VAL A 2 7.82 8.51 -1.10
C VAL A 2 9.29 8.13 -1.27
N LYS A 3 9.82 8.14 -2.50
CA LYS A 3 11.25 7.92 -2.79
C LYS A 3 12.20 8.84 -2.01
N GLU A 4 11.80 10.10 -1.82
CA GLU A 4 12.63 11.11 -1.14
C GLU A 4 12.59 10.92 0.38
N ILE A 5 11.41 10.59 0.94
CA ILE A 5 11.24 10.29 2.37
C ILE A 5 12.10 9.08 2.75
N GLU A 6 12.08 8.03 1.93
CA GLU A 6 12.87 6.84 2.20
C GLU A 6 14.37 7.07 2.04
N ARG A 7 14.77 7.91 1.07
CA ARG A 7 16.16 8.35 0.92
C ARG A 7 16.67 9.14 2.13
N ALA A 8 15.79 9.82 2.86
CA ALA A 8 16.13 10.48 4.11
C ALA A 8 16.25 9.51 5.32
N GLY A 9 16.11 8.19 5.09
CA GLY A 9 16.20 7.16 6.12
C GLY A 9 14.91 6.94 6.90
N ILE A 10 13.78 7.44 6.39
CA ILE A 10 12.46 7.26 7.02
C ILE A 10 11.67 6.22 6.22
N PRO A 11 11.38 5.03 6.79
CA PRO A 11 10.53 4.05 6.13
C PRO A 11 9.18 4.68 5.73
N VAL A 12 8.72 4.39 4.51
CA VAL A 12 7.43 4.87 4.01
C VAL A 12 6.79 3.79 3.15
N VAL A 13 5.46 3.74 3.17
CA VAL A 13 4.67 2.84 2.33
C VAL A 13 3.79 3.66 1.41
N HIS A 14 3.79 3.31 0.13
CA HIS A 14 2.92 3.92 -0.85
C HIS A 14 1.67 3.05 -1.04
N VAL A 15 0.54 3.47 -0.47
CA VAL A 15 -0.75 2.85 -0.74
C VAL A 15 -1.33 3.47 -2.02
N ALA A 16 -1.39 2.70 -3.10
CA ALA A 16 -1.72 3.22 -4.42
C ALA A 16 -2.42 2.19 -5.32
N THR A 17 -3.28 2.67 -6.21
CA THR A 17 -4.07 1.83 -7.12
C THR A 17 -3.31 1.50 -8.41
N VAL A 18 -2.47 2.42 -8.89
CA VAL A 18 -1.68 2.23 -10.11
C VAL A 18 -0.25 1.79 -9.76
N VAL A 19 -0.10 0.54 -9.34
CA VAL A 19 1.16 -0.07 -8.90
C VAL A 19 2.32 0.14 -9.90
N PRO A 20 2.15 -0.05 -11.23
CA PRO A 20 3.26 0.13 -12.17
C PRO A 20 3.85 1.54 -12.18
N ILE A 21 3.03 2.56 -11.97
CA ILE A 21 3.48 3.96 -11.89
C ILE A 21 4.29 4.16 -10.61
N SER A 22 3.82 3.63 -9.48
CA SER A 22 4.54 3.67 -8.20
C SER A 22 5.91 3.02 -8.27
N MET A 23 6.02 1.88 -8.97
CA MET A 23 7.29 1.22 -9.22
C MET A 23 8.22 2.10 -10.06
N THR A 24 7.71 2.63 -11.18
CA THR A 24 8.49 3.47 -12.11
C THR A 24 9.06 4.73 -11.44
N VAL A 25 8.32 5.35 -10.52
CA VAL A 25 8.79 6.55 -9.78
C VAL A 25 9.72 6.21 -8.61
N GLY A 26 9.95 4.93 -8.31
CA GLY A 26 10.90 4.49 -7.30
C GLY A 26 10.32 4.37 -5.89
N ALA A 27 9.05 3.99 -5.73
CA ALA A 27 8.51 3.61 -4.41
C ALA A 27 9.05 2.23 -4.02
N ASN A 28 9.63 2.09 -2.82
CA ASN A 28 10.23 0.82 -2.40
C ASN A 28 9.22 -0.14 -1.76
N ARG A 29 8.29 0.37 -0.95
CA ARG A 29 7.19 -0.41 -0.37
C ARG A 29 5.86 0.03 -0.95
N ILE A 30 5.13 -0.88 -1.60
CA ILE A 30 3.87 -0.57 -2.26
C ILE A 30 2.79 -1.49 -1.73
N VAL A 31 1.68 -0.93 -1.26
CA VAL A 31 0.47 -1.69 -0.92
C VAL A 31 -0.59 -1.36 -1.97
N PRO A 32 -1.09 -2.35 -2.73
CA PRO A 32 -2.19 -2.14 -3.66
C PRO A 32 -3.45 -1.68 -2.92
N ALA A 33 -4.06 -0.63 -3.46
CA ALA A 33 -5.36 -0.12 -3.02
C ALA A 33 -6.52 -0.81 -3.77
N VAL A 34 -7.75 -0.56 -3.32
CA VAL A 34 -8.98 -1.23 -3.81
C VAL A 34 -9.32 -0.82 -5.24
N ALA A 35 -9.60 0.47 -5.46
CA ALA A 35 -10.01 0.99 -6.76
C ALA A 35 -9.68 2.48 -6.89
N ILE A 36 -9.57 3.00 -8.12
CA ILE A 36 -9.23 4.41 -8.36
C ILE A 36 -10.20 5.39 -7.68
N PRO A 37 -11.54 5.23 -7.79
CA PRO A 37 -12.47 6.18 -7.18
C PRO A 37 -12.50 6.08 -5.65
N HIS A 38 -12.19 4.89 -5.11
CA HIS A 38 -12.25 4.59 -3.68
C HIS A 38 -10.99 3.79 -3.27
N PRO A 39 -9.81 4.43 -3.16
CA PRO A 39 -8.56 3.71 -2.93
C PRO A 39 -8.56 2.86 -1.66
N LEU A 40 -9.25 3.31 -0.62
CA LEU A 40 -9.31 2.64 0.67
C LEU A 40 -10.69 2.08 1.00
N GLY A 41 -11.68 2.14 0.10
CA GLY A 41 -13.05 1.79 0.44
C GLY A 41 -13.76 1.09 -0.70
N GLN A 42 -14.90 0.49 -0.39
CA GLN A 42 -15.73 -0.20 -1.36
C GLN A 42 -17.20 0.13 -1.10
N PRO A 43 -17.84 0.94 -1.95
CA PRO A 43 -19.20 1.43 -1.71
C PRO A 43 -20.28 0.34 -1.64
N ASP A 44 -20.02 -0.81 -2.26
CA ASP A 44 -20.96 -1.93 -2.31
C ASP A 44 -20.97 -2.76 -1.01
N LEU A 45 -20.04 -2.50 -0.09
CA LEU A 45 -19.95 -3.18 1.20
C LEU A 45 -20.81 -2.49 2.28
N GLY A 46 -21.27 -3.27 3.25
CA GLY A 46 -21.88 -2.72 4.46
C GLY A 46 -20.88 -1.99 5.34
N GLU A 47 -21.35 -1.13 6.26
CA GLU A 47 -20.50 -0.30 7.13
C GLU A 47 -19.43 -1.10 7.89
N THR A 48 -19.79 -2.26 8.43
CA THR A 48 -18.87 -3.13 9.18
C THR A 48 -17.77 -3.71 8.28
N GLU A 49 -18.14 -4.17 7.09
CA GLU A 49 -17.22 -4.78 6.12
C GLU A 49 -16.29 -3.73 5.51
N GLU A 50 -16.81 -2.54 5.20
CA GLU A 50 -16.02 -1.41 4.70
C GLU A 50 -14.99 -0.95 5.74
N LYS A 51 -15.40 -0.88 7.02
CA LYS A 51 -14.48 -0.54 8.10
C LYS A 51 -13.39 -1.60 8.27
N GLN A 52 -13.74 -2.87 8.14
CA GLN A 52 -12.77 -3.96 8.21
C GLN A 52 -11.79 -3.89 7.04
N LEU A 53 -12.28 -3.67 5.82
CA LEU A 53 -11.45 -3.47 4.62
C LEU A 53 -10.44 -2.32 4.80
N ARG A 54 -10.89 -1.16 5.28
CA ARG A 54 -10.00 -0.03 5.59
C ARG A 54 -8.93 -0.40 6.60
N LYS A 55 -9.32 -1.15 7.64
CA LYS A 55 -8.42 -1.59 8.69
C LYS A 55 -7.36 -2.55 8.15
N ASP A 56 -7.76 -3.52 7.34
CA ASP A 56 -6.86 -4.52 6.76
C ASP A 56 -5.79 -3.88 5.85
N ILE A 57 -6.16 -2.87 5.05
CA ILE A 57 -5.21 -2.12 4.22
C ILE A 57 -4.19 -1.38 5.09
N VAL A 58 -4.64 -0.74 6.17
CA VAL A 58 -3.75 -0.01 7.09
C VAL A 58 -2.85 -0.99 7.85
N GLU A 59 -3.37 -2.11 8.33
CA GLU A 59 -2.57 -3.14 9.01
C GLU A 59 -1.50 -3.71 8.08
N LYS A 60 -1.84 -3.99 6.82
CA LYS A 60 -0.87 -4.40 5.81
C LYS A 60 0.19 -3.33 5.56
N ALA A 61 -0.19 -2.06 5.48
CA ALA A 61 0.77 -0.96 5.36
C ALA A 61 1.70 -0.86 6.57
N LEU A 62 1.21 -1.10 7.78
CA LEU A 62 2.04 -1.13 8.99
C LEU A 62 3.00 -2.31 9.01
N ILE A 63 2.57 -3.48 8.52
CA ILE A 63 3.46 -4.65 8.36
C ILE A 63 4.54 -4.34 7.33
N ALA A 64 4.16 -3.82 6.15
CA ALA A 64 5.10 -3.44 5.10
C ALA A 64 6.12 -2.41 5.60
N LEU A 65 5.69 -1.40 6.37
CA LEU A 65 6.53 -0.36 6.94
C LEU A 65 7.65 -0.92 7.83
N GLN A 66 7.36 -1.99 8.58
CA GLN A 66 8.29 -2.67 9.48
C GLN A 66 9.11 -3.76 8.79
N THR A 67 8.79 -4.11 7.55
CA THR A 67 9.47 -5.17 6.81
C THR A 67 10.76 -4.62 6.20
N ASP A 68 11.88 -5.29 6.50
CA ASP A 68 13.16 -5.05 5.84
C ASP A 68 13.08 -5.53 4.38
N ILE A 69 13.50 -4.69 3.45
CA ILE A 69 13.49 -4.98 2.01
C ILE A 69 14.84 -4.61 1.39
N ASN A 70 15.26 -5.37 0.38
CA ASN A 70 16.47 -5.10 -0.40
C ASN A 70 16.16 -4.64 -1.84
N GLU A 71 14.91 -4.77 -2.27
CA GLU A 71 14.41 -4.42 -3.60
C GLU A 71 13.01 -3.81 -3.49
N GLN A 72 12.48 -3.24 -4.58
CA GLN A 72 11.10 -2.75 -4.58
C GLN A 72 10.13 -3.91 -4.37
N THR A 73 9.25 -3.80 -3.38
CA THR A 73 8.33 -4.86 -2.98
C THR A 73 6.89 -4.38 -3.04
N VAL A 74 6.05 -5.17 -3.71
CA VAL A 74 4.59 -5.01 -3.69
C VAL A 74 4.03 -5.99 -2.67
N PHE A 75 3.32 -5.48 -1.68
CA PHE A 75 2.69 -6.24 -0.61
C PHE A 75 1.24 -6.52 -0.98
N SER A 76 0.99 -7.59 -1.73
CA SER A 76 -0.34 -8.11 -2.10
C SER A 76 -0.69 -9.37 -1.29
N ASP A 77 -1.97 -9.71 -1.21
CA ASP A 77 -2.41 -11.00 -0.61
C ASP A 77 -2.26 -12.19 -1.55
N ASP A 78 -1.84 -11.93 -2.79
CA ASP A 78 -1.55 -12.95 -3.77
C ASP A 78 -0.30 -13.70 -3.33
N LYS A 79 -0.51 -14.83 -2.64
CA LYS A 79 0.45 -15.93 -2.65
C LYS A 79 0.60 -16.34 -4.12
N GLU A 80 1.78 -16.12 -4.68
CA GLU A 80 2.29 -17.07 -5.67
C GLU A 80 2.52 -18.43 -5.01
#